data_AF-A0A2N9LYR9-F1
#
_entry.id   AF-A0A2N9LYR9-F1
#
_cell.length_a   1.000
_cell.length_b   1.000
_cell.length_c   1.000
_cell.angle_alpha   90.00
_cell.angle_beta   90.00
_cell.angle_gamma   90.00
#
_symmetry.space_group_name_H-M   'P 1'
#
loop_
_entity.id
_entity.type
_entity.pdbx_description
1 polymer ?
#
loop_
_entity_poly.entity_id
_entity_poly.type
_entity_poly.pdbx_seq_one_letter_code
_entity_poly.pdbx_strand_id
1 'polypeptide(L)' 'MGLNTVQEIERAIGTPQELEELCGWLDQYPHTIDTRIQSDLAAGRLDKAIQRALDDEKNGRVQPL' A
#
# COMPACT_ATOMS: atom_id res chain seq x y z
N MET A 1 -0.84 -11.28 -15.20
CA MET A 1 -2.28 -11.19 -15.51
C MET A 1 -2.97 -10.25 -14.52
N GLY A 2 -2.77 -8.93 -14.64
CA GLY A 2 -3.34 -7.95 -13.69
C GLY A 2 -3.73 -6.60 -14.30
N LEU A 3 -3.45 -6.40 -15.59
CA LEU A 3 -3.81 -5.18 -16.33
C LEU A 3 -5.26 -5.19 -16.82
N ASN A 4 -5.83 -6.37 -17.11
CA ASN A 4 -7.23 -6.48 -17.57
C ASN A 4 -8.23 -6.14 -16.47
N THR A 5 -7.95 -6.52 -15.22
CA THR A 5 -8.89 -6.30 -14.10
C THR A 5 -9.08 -4.83 -13.78
N VAL A 6 -8.01 -4.01 -13.88
CA VAL A 6 -8.11 -2.56 -13.60
C VAL A 6 -8.93 -1.86 -14.68
N GLN A 7 -8.69 -2.17 -15.96
CA GLN A 7 -9.45 -1.58 -17.07
C GLN A 7 -10.92 -2.01 -17.07
N GLU A 8 -11.22 -3.23 -16.62
CA GLU A 8 -12.61 -3.69 -16.43
C GLU A 8 -13.31 -2.95 -15.29
N ILE A 9 -12.58 -2.66 -14.20
CA ILE A 9 -13.09 -1.84 -13.09
C ILE A 9 -13.33 -0.40 -13.57
N GLU A 10 -12.38 0.22 -14.26
CA GLU A 10 -12.50 1.58 -14.81
C GLU A 10 -13.66 1.70 -15.80
N ARG A 11 -13.90 0.67 -16.61
CA ARG A 11 -15.03 0.63 -17.55
C ARG A 11 -16.38 0.41 -16.88
N ALA A 12 -16.41 -0.29 -15.74
CA ALA A 12 -17.63 -0.53 -14.97
C ALA A 12 -18.05 0.71 -14.16
N ILE A 13 -17.11 1.58 -13.80
CA ILE A 13 -17.37 2.88 -13.18
C ILE A 13 -17.68 3.87 -14.32
N GLY A 14 -18.90 3.78 -14.86
CA GLY A 14 -19.30 4.52 -16.06
C GLY A 14 -19.52 6.01 -15.85
N THR A 15 -19.64 6.47 -14.60
CA THR A 15 -19.95 7.87 -14.26
C THR A 15 -19.17 8.38 -13.04
N PRO A 16 -18.96 9.71 -12.91
CA PRO A 16 -18.26 10.30 -11.75
C PRO A 16 -18.92 9.98 -10.40
N GLN A 17 -20.23 9.78 -10.38
CA GLN A 17 -20.99 9.50 -9.18
C GLN A 17 -20.80 8.06 -8.67
N GLU A 18 -20.70 7.09 -9.59
CA GLU A 18 -20.35 5.71 -9.26
C GLU A 18 -18.90 5.60 -8.74
N LEU A 19 -18.01 6.50 -9.19
CA LEU A 19 -16.64 6.58 -8.69
C LEU A 19 -16.60 7.12 -7.25
N GLU A 20 -17.39 8.15 -6.94
CA GLU A 20 -17.54 8.65 -5.57
C GLU A 20 -18.15 7.59 -4.63
N GLU A 21 -19.16 6.84 -5.10
CA GLU A 21 -19.75 5.74 -4.34
C GLU A 21 -18.73 4.61 -4.10
N LEU A 22 -17.91 4.27 -5.10
CA LEU A 22 -16.85 3.28 -4.96
C LEU A 22 -15.76 3.75 -3.99
N CYS A 23 -15.33 5.01 -4.08
CA CYS A 23 -14.36 5.59 -3.14
C CYS A 23 -14.91 5.57 -1.71
N GLY A 24 -16.16 5.98 -1.51
CA GLY A 24 -16.81 5.94 -0.20
C GLY A 24 -17.03 4.52 0.33
N TRP A 25 -17.21 3.53 -0.55
CA TRP A 25 -17.26 2.11 -0.17
C TRP A 25 -15.88 1.57 0.23
N LEU A 26 -14.82 1.94 -0.50
CA LEU A 26 -13.45 1.53 -0.20
C LEU A 26 -12.95 2.12 1.13
N ASP A 27 -13.29 3.38 1.42
CA ASP A 27 -12.92 4.06 2.67
C ASP A 27 -13.56 3.41 3.91
N GLN A 28 -14.70 2.70 3.75
CA GLN A 28 -15.34 1.98 4.86
C GLN A 28 -14.63 0.67 5.23
N TYR A 29 -13.74 0.17 4.37
CA TYR A 29 -12.93 -0.98 4.70
C TYR A 29 -11.62 -0.49 5.30
N PRO A 30 -11.35 -0.75 6.60
CA PRO A 30 -10.03 -0.47 7.16
C PRO A 30 -9.03 -1.28 6.35
N HIS A 31 -8.23 -0.58 5.55
CA HIS A 31 -7.22 -1.24 4.74
C HIS A 31 -6.30 -2.00 5.72
N THR A 32 -6.20 -3.31 5.53
CA THR A 32 -5.33 -4.17 6.36
C THR A 32 -3.87 -3.68 6.37
N ILE A 33 -3.49 -2.89 5.37
CA ILE A 33 -2.21 -2.19 5.28
C ILE A 33 -2.12 -1.09 6.35
N ASP A 34 -3.15 -0.26 6.50
CA ASP A 34 -3.16 0.86 7.46
C ASP A 34 -3.14 0.35 8.91
N THR A 35 -3.88 -0.70 9.20
CA THR A 35 -3.85 -1.35 10.53
C THR A 35 -2.48 -1.97 10.82
N ARG A 36 -1.83 -2.55 9.80
CA ARG A 36 -0.50 -3.15 9.96
C ARG A 36 0.58 -2.09 10.15
N ILE A 37 0.50 -0.95 9.44
CA ILE A 37 1.43 0.18 9.61
C ILE A 37 1.39 0.70 11.05
N GLN A 38 0.19 0.93 11.60
CA GLN A 38 0.04 1.41 12.98
C GLN A 38 0.59 0.39 14.00
N SER A 39 0.33 -0.91 13.79
CA SER A 39 0.88 -1.98 14.63
C SER A 39 2.40 -2.07 14.54
N ASP A 40 2.97 -1.96 13.34
CA ASP A 40 4.41 -2.03 13.09
C ASP A 40 5.14 -0.83 13.66
N LEU A 41 4.52 0.36 13.59
CA LEU A 41 5.00 1.58 14.23
C LEU A 41 5.01 1.44 15.75
N ALA A 42 3.89 1.02 16.36
CA ALA A 42 3.80 0.83 17.80
C ALA A 42 4.78 -0.24 18.34
N ALA A 43 5.07 -1.26 17.53
CA ALA A 43 6.03 -2.31 17.87
C ALA A 43 7.50 -1.93 17.56
N GLY A 44 7.77 -0.73 17.03
CA GLY A 44 9.10 -0.27 16.64
C GLY A 44 9.72 -1.12 15.52
N ARG A 45 8.90 -1.85 14.75
CA ARG A 45 9.37 -2.70 13.65
C ARG A 45 9.83 -1.85 12.47
N LEU A 46 9.20 -0.70 12.26
CA LEU A 46 9.60 0.26 11.24
C LEU A 46 10.99 0.86 11.54
N ASP A 47 11.26 1.26 12.78
CA ASP A 47 12.58 1.78 13.18
C ASP A 47 13.70 0.75 12.96
N LYS A 48 13.43 -0.51 13.30
CA LYS A 48 14.36 -1.63 13.06
C LYS A 48 14.61 -1.87 11.57
N ALA A 49 13.56 -1.78 10.75
CA ALA A 49 13.68 -1.92 9.30
C ALA A 49 14.53 -0.79 8.70
N ILE A 50 14.35 0.45 9.19
CA ILE A 50 15.15 1.61 8.79
C ILE A 50 16.62 1.42 9.17
N GLN A 51 16.91 1.05 10.41
CA GLN A 51 18.29 0.82 10.86
C GLN A 51 18.96 -0.30 10.05
N ARG A 52 18.23 -1.38 9.77
CA ARG A 52 18.73 -2.46 8.93
C ARG A 52 19.03 -2.00 7.51
N ALA A 53 18.18 -1.17 6.92
CA ALA A 53 18.41 -0.63 5.59
C ALA A 53 19.66 0.27 5.55
N LEU A 54 19.86 1.11 6.56
CA LEU A 54 21.06 1.94 6.71
C LEU A 54 22.32 1.08 6.89
N ASP A 55 22.25 0.02 7.69
CA ASP A 55 23.35 -0.92 7.87
C ASP A 55 23.65 -1.68 6.57
N ASP A 56 22.62 -2.12 5.85
CA ASP A 56 22.79 -2.82 4.57
C ASP A 56 23.39 -1.90 3.51
N GLU A 57 23.01 -0.62 3.45
CA GLU A 57 23.64 0.39 2.60
C GLU A 57 25.12 0.58 2.96
N LYS A 58 25.41 0.82 4.25
CA LYS A 58 26.78 1.01 4.75
C LYS A 58 27.68 -0.18 4.47
N ASN A 59 27.12 -1.39 4.47
CA ASN A 59 27.86 -2.63 4.20
C ASN A 59 27.83 -3.05 2.72
N GLY A 60 27.28 -2.23 1.81
CA GLY A 60 27.20 -2.52 0.38
C GLY A 60 26.32 -3.74 0.04
N ARG A 61 25.35 -4.07 0.90
CA ARG A 61 24.41 -5.18 0.73
C ARG A 61 23.12 -4.77 0.02
N VAL A 62 22.97 -3.51 -0.35
CA VAL A 62 21.83 -3.02 -1.13
C VAL A 62 21.90 -3.48 -2.58
N GLN A 63 20.77 -3.90 -3.13
CA GLN A 63 20.64 -4.21 -4.56
C GLN A 63 20.02 -3.01 -5.29
N PRO A 64 20.47 -2.71 -6.52
CA PRO A 64 19.83 -1.71 -7.35
C PRO A 64 18.41 -2.16 -7.74
N LEU A 65 17.51 -1.18 -7.87
CA LEU A 65 16.11 -1.34 -8.29
C LEU A 65 15.98 -1.84 -9.73
#